data_AF-A0A2V8XA32-F1
#
_entry.id   AF-A0A2V8XA32-F1
#
_cell.length_a   1.000
_cell.length_b   1.000
_cell.length_c   1.000
_cell.angle_alpha   90.00
_cell.angle_beta   90.00
_cell.angle_gamma   90.00
#
_symmetry.space_group_name_H-M   'P 1'
#
loop_
_entity.id
_entity.type
_entity.pdbx_description
1 polymer ?
#
loop_
_entity_poly.entity_id
_entity_poly.type
_entity_poly.pdbx_seq_one_letter_code
_entity_poly.pdbx_strand_id
1 'polypeptide(L)'
;VGIPKTMDNDVPGTDYCIGFSTCITRTIQLTNSLRTSAGSHERFMVLEVFGRYAGFTAMLPTMAGAANRCVIPEHKFNIERLTELLSADRKRNPSHYSTVLVSEGAMFEGGEMVFEKEAADAFGHKKLGGIGDLVSEELTHISPKYNNGKKIEVINQKLGYLVRCGDPDAIDSIVPMAYGNLALDLILGKIHGRLVVLKNGRYDNMPIDTVTSTKKVVNIKEHYSTERLRPHYASFEMRPLFIMTSEMG
;
A
#
# COMPACT_ATOMS: atom_id res chain seq x y z
N VAL A 1 23.22 -6.63 14.95
CA VAL A 1 22.70 -5.40 14.34
C VAL A 1 21.65 -5.80 13.33
N GLY A 2 20.47 -5.17 13.34
CA GLY A 2 19.39 -5.43 12.38
C GLY A 2 19.37 -4.39 11.26
N ILE A 3 18.85 -4.79 10.09
CA ILE A 3 18.57 -3.91 8.94
C ILE A 3 17.10 -4.14 8.54
N PRO A 4 16.25 -3.09 8.51
CA PRO A 4 14.83 -3.26 8.28
C PRO A 4 14.53 -3.54 6.80
N LYS A 5 13.85 -4.66 6.54
CA LYS A 5 13.44 -5.11 5.20
C LYS A 5 11.98 -5.55 5.24
N THR A 6 11.14 -4.81 4.54
CA THR A 6 9.71 -5.11 4.32
C THR A 6 9.20 -4.16 3.23
N MET A 7 8.36 -4.67 2.32
CA MET A 7 7.71 -3.82 1.32
C MET A 7 6.49 -3.10 1.88
N ASP A 8 5.99 -3.52 3.05
CA ASP A 8 4.85 -2.85 3.69
C ASP A 8 5.30 -1.58 4.42
N ASN A 9 6.61 -1.42 4.65
CA ASN A 9 7.22 -0.32 5.41
C ASN A 9 6.64 -0.12 6.81
N ASP A 10 6.36 -1.24 7.46
CA ASP A 10 5.64 -1.39 8.72
C ASP A 10 6.56 -1.67 9.94
N VAL A 11 7.88 -1.49 9.80
CA VAL A 11 8.81 -1.57 10.93
C VAL A 11 8.73 -0.27 11.76
N PRO A 12 8.37 -0.32 13.06
CA PRO A 12 8.32 0.85 13.91
C PRO A 12 9.69 1.52 14.10
N GLY A 13 9.67 2.83 14.32
CA GLY A 13 10.85 3.64 14.59
C GLY A 13 11.68 4.05 13.36
N THR A 14 11.42 3.48 12.18
CA THR A 14 12.05 3.89 10.93
C THR A 14 11.01 4.40 9.94
N ASP A 15 11.32 5.47 9.23
CA ASP A 15 10.51 6.00 8.14
C ASP A 15 10.56 5.08 6.92
N TYR A 16 11.63 4.28 6.79
CA TYR A 16 11.95 3.53 5.57
C TYR A 16 12.50 2.12 5.82
N CYS A 17 12.01 1.17 5.02
CA CYS A 17 12.45 -0.22 4.95
C CYS A 17 12.90 -0.57 3.52
N ILE A 18 13.92 -1.41 3.40
CA ILE A 18 14.46 -1.84 2.11
C ILE A 18 13.40 -2.61 1.31
N GLY A 19 13.25 -2.25 0.04
CA GLY A 19 12.29 -2.80 -0.92
C GLY A 19 11.00 -1.96 -1.06
N PHE A 20 10.79 -0.98 -0.18
CA PHE A 20 9.56 -0.21 -0.16
C PHE A 20 9.42 0.70 -1.38
N SER A 21 10.41 1.54 -1.68
CA SER A 21 10.30 2.49 -2.79
C SER A 21 10.14 1.77 -4.13
N THR A 22 10.87 0.67 -4.34
CA THR A 22 10.76 -0.12 -5.57
C THR A 22 9.35 -0.70 -5.71
N CYS A 23 8.75 -1.19 -4.63
CA CYS A 23 7.37 -1.66 -4.63
C CYS A 23 6.39 -0.54 -5.03
N ILE A 24 6.56 0.67 -4.49
CA ILE A 24 5.74 1.85 -4.85
C ILE A 24 5.93 2.21 -6.33
N THR A 25 7.17 2.38 -6.76
CA THR A 25 7.54 2.75 -8.13
C THR A 25 6.95 1.76 -9.14
N ARG A 26 7.10 0.46 -8.90
CA ARG A 26 6.54 -0.60 -9.77
C ARG A 26 5.02 -0.62 -9.75
N THR A 27 4.40 -0.42 -8.60
CA THR A 27 2.93 -0.34 -8.49
C THR A 27 2.39 0.80 -9.37
N ILE A 28 3.02 1.98 -9.33
CA ILE A 28 2.65 3.13 -10.18
C ILE A 28 2.83 2.78 -11.66
N GLN A 29 3.97 2.19 -12.04
CA GLN A 29 4.26 1.81 -13.42
C GLN A 29 3.25 0.79 -13.97
N LEU A 30 3.02 -0.31 -13.24
CA LEU A 30 2.07 -1.36 -13.63
C LEU A 30 0.65 -0.81 -13.74
N THR A 31 0.24 0.03 -12.78
CA THR A 31 -1.06 0.69 -12.83
C THR A 31 -1.19 1.52 -14.11
N ASN A 32 -0.18 2.32 -14.44
CA ASN A 32 -0.19 3.14 -15.65
C ASN A 32 -0.23 2.30 -16.93
N SER A 33 0.50 1.19 -17.00
CA SER A 33 0.47 0.27 -18.14
C SER A 33 -0.92 -0.35 -18.35
N LEU A 34 -1.63 -0.68 -17.27
CA LEU A 34 -2.96 -1.29 -17.33
C LEU A 34 -4.08 -0.29 -17.65
N ARG A 35 -3.86 1.02 -17.50
CA ARG A 35 -4.87 2.06 -17.80
C ARG A 35 -5.39 2.00 -19.22
N THR A 36 -4.52 1.72 -20.19
CA THR A 36 -4.94 1.60 -21.59
C THR A 36 -5.97 0.49 -21.74
N SER A 37 -5.73 -0.69 -21.15
CA SER A 37 -6.67 -1.81 -21.15
C SER A 37 -7.98 -1.47 -20.42
N ALA A 38 -7.91 -0.78 -19.28
CA ALA A 38 -9.09 -0.33 -18.55
C ALA A 38 -9.93 0.67 -19.36
N GLY A 39 -9.28 1.61 -20.04
CA GLY A 39 -9.92 2.62 -20.89
C GLY A 39 -10.56 2.04 -22.16
N SER A 40 -9.90 1.10 -22.84
CA SER A 40 -10.43 0.48 -24.07
C SER A 40 -11.74 -0.29 -23.87
N HIS A 41 -12.00 -0.75 -22.64
CA HIS A 41 -13.23 -1.47 -22.30
C HIS A 41 -14.14 -0.71 -21.32
N GLU A 42 -13.76 0.53 -20.97
CA GLU A 42 -14.46 1.39 -20.02
C GLU A 42 -14.79 0.70 -18.66
N ARG A 43 -13.80 0.03 -18.06
CA ARG A 43 -13.98 -0.85 -16.89
C ARG A 43 -13.58 -0.19 -15.58
N PHE A 44 -13.99 -0.80 -14.47
CA PHE A 44 -13.28 -0.58 -13.21
C PHE A 44 -11.98 -1.38 -13.22
N MET A 45 -10.91 -0.81 -12.68
CA MET A 45 -9.63 -1.48 -12.52
C MET A 45 -9.34 -1.68 -11.03
N VAL A 46 -9.28 -2.94 -10.61
CA VAL A 46 -8.98 -3.34 -9.23
C VAL A 46 -7.60 -3.96 -9.23
N LEU A 47 -6.67 -3.35 -8.47
CA LEU A 47 -5.31 -3.87 -8.34
C LEU A 47 -5.06 -4.25 -6.88
N GLU A 48 -4.86 -5.55 -6.63
CA GLU A 48 -4.49 -6.06 -5.31
C GLU A 48 -2.98 -5.87 -5.09
N VAL A 49 -2.62 -5.17 -4.00
CA VAL A 49 -1.25 -4.83 -3.61
C VAL A 49 -0.94 -5.40 -2.23
N PHE A 50 0.35 -5.44 -1.87
CA PHE A 50 0.77 -5.77 -0.50
C PHE A 50 0.19 -4.78 0.53
N GLY A 51 0.46 -4.99 1.81
CA GLY A 51 -0.16 -4.26 2.91
C GLY A 51 -1.07 -5.17 3.71
N ARG A 52 -0.46 -6.07 4.47
CA ARG A 52 -1.18 -7.03 5.31
C ARG A 52 -1.82 -6.37 6.53
N TYR A 53 -1.05 -5.55 7.22
CA TYR A 53 -1.48 -4.86 8.43
C TYR A 53 -1.38 -3.34 8.31
N ALA A 54 -0.66 -2.84 7.30
CA ALA A 54 -0.47 -1.42 7.04
C ALA A 54 -0.74 -1.09 5.57
N GLY A 55 -1.46 0.01 5.31
CA GLY A 55 -1.91 0.40 3.97
C GLY A 55 -0.94 1.22 3.12
N PHE A 56 0.33 1.40 3.53
CA PHE A 56 1.25 2.36 2.91
C PHE A 56 1.50 2.13 1.41
N THR A 57 1.54 0.85 1.01
CA THR A 57 1.66 0.36 -0.38
C THR A 57 0.47 0.69 -1.27
N ALA A 58 -0.73 0.88 -0.71
CA ALA A 58 -1.89 1.36 -1.45
C ALA A 58 -2.01 2.90 -1.38
N MET A 59 -1.64 3.49 -0.24
CA MET A 59 -1.73 4.93 0.02
C MET A 59 -0.80 5.75 -0.86
N LEU A 60 0.49 5.44 -0.91
CA LEU A 60 1.47 6.26 -1.64
C LEU A 60 1.25 6.26 -3.16
N PRO A 61 0.99 5.13 -3.85
CA PRO A 61 0.72 5.17 -5.27
C PRO A 61 -0.58 5.92 -5.57
N THR A 62 -1.59 5.81 -4.71
CA THR A 62 -2.85 6.59 -4.84
C THR A 62 -2.61 8.08 -4.67
N MET A 63 -1.75 8.47 -3.73
CA MET A 63 -1.30 9.86 -3.57
C MET A 63 -0.56 10.37 -4.81
N ALA A 64 0.30 9.52 -5.39
CA ALA A 64 1.01 9.80 -6.66
C ALA A 64 0.08 9.78 -7.89
N GLY A 65 -1.22 9.57 -7.70
CA GLY A 65 -2.23 9.61 -8.75
C GLY A 65 -2.30 8.33 -9.58
N ALA A 66 -1.73 7.21 -9.14
CA ALA A 66 -1.86 5.91 -9.82
C ALA A 66 -3.31 5.40 -9.81
N ALA A 67 -4.03 5.61 -8.71
CA ALA A 67 -5.42 5.22 -8.57
C ALA A 67 -6.31 6.37 -8.11
N ASN A 68 -7.62 6.24 -8.37
CA ASN A 68 -8.60 7.21 -7.90
C ASN A 68 -8.92 7.01 -6.41
N ARG A 69 -8.91 5.75 -5.97
CA ARG A 69 -9.28 5.30 -4.63
C ARG A 69 -8.30 4.25 -4.13
N CYS A 70 -8.21 4.10 -2.81
CA CYS A 70 -7.57 2.97 -2.18
C CYS A 70 -8.34 2.52 -0.94
N VAL A 71 -8.26 1.23 -0.65
CA VAL A 71 -8.79 0.63 0.58
C VAL A 71 -7.65 -0.07 1.31
N ILE A 72 -7.61 0.11 2.62
CA ILE A 72 -6.46 -0.22 3.47
C ILE A 72 -6.89 -1.11 4.66
N PRO A 73 -5.99 -1.90 5.27
CA PRO A 73 -6.33 -2.78 6.39
C PRO A 73 -6.84 -2.05 7.63
N GLU A 74 -6.41 -0.80 7.84
CA GLU A 74 -6.73 -0.01 9.03
C GLU A 74 -8.20 0.42 9.08
N HIS A 75 -8.91 0.43 7.95
CA HIS A 75 -10.30 0.89 7.87
C HIS A 75 -11.19 -0.11 7.14
N LYS A 76 -12.21 -0.63 7.83
CA LYS A 76 -13.29 -1.38 7.19
C LYS A 76 -14.12 -0.44 6.34
N PHE A 77 -14.01 -0.54 5.02
CA PHE A 77 -14.69 0.36 4.10
C PHE A 77 -16.09 -0.14 3.75
N ASN A 78 -16.95 0.76 3.27
CA ASN A 78 -18.26 0.38 2.75
C ASN A 78 -18.17 0.10 1.23
N ILE A 79 -18.54 -1.12 0.81
CA ILE A 79 -18.43 -1.56 -0.58
C ILE A 79 -19.38 -0.82 -1.53
N GLU A 80 -20.57 -0.43 -1.05
CA GLU A 80 -21.49 0.39 -1.83
C GLU A 80 -20.91 1.79 -2.06
N ARG A 81 -20.34 2.40 -1.02
CA ARG A 81 -19.69 3.71 -1.12
C ARG A 81 -18.50 3.68 -2.07
N LEU A 82 -17.70 2.62 -2.04
CA LEU A 82 -16.61 2.43 -3.01
C LEU A 82 -17.16 2.38 -4.45
N THR A 83 -18.23 1.61 -4.67
CA THR A 83 -18.86 1.48 -5.99
C THR A 83 -19.41 2.81 -6.51
N GLU A 84 -20.08 3.58 -5.65
CA GLU A 84 -20.58 4.92 -5.96
C GLU A 84 -19.44 5.84 -6.41
N LEU A 85 -18.38 5.91 -5.60
CA LEU A 85 -17.22 6.74 -5.85
C LEU A 85 -16.50 6.36 -7.15
N LEU A 86 -16.29 5.06 -7.40
CA LEU A 86 -15.66 4.58 -8.63
C LEU A 86 -16.53 4.84 -9.85
N SER A 87 -17.86 4.73 -9.74
CA SER A 87 -18.79 5.08 -10.81
C SER A 87 -18.72 6.58 -11.14
N ALA A 88 -18.65 7.44 -10.12
CA ALA A 88 -18.47 8.88 -10.31
C ALA A 88 -17.11 9.23 -10.93
N ASP A 89 -16.03 8.59 -10.48
CA ASP A 89 -14.69 8.78 -11.06
C ASP A 89 -14.65 8.33 -12.53
N ARG A 90 -15.26 7.19 -12.84
CA ARG A 90 -15.39 6.66 -14.20
C ARG A 90 -16.10 7.63 -15.13
N LYS A 91 -17.21 8.23 -14.68
CA LYS A 91 -17.97 9.21 -15.48
C LYS A 91 -17.16 10.48 -15.77
N ARG A 92 -16.28 10.89 -14.86
CA ARG A 92 -15.41 12.07 -15.02
C ARG A 92 -14.16 11.81 -15.87
N ASN A 93 -13.77 10.54 -16.03
CA ASN A 93 -12.63 10.17 -16.85
C ASN A 93 -13.04 10.16 -18.34
N PRO A 94 -12.33 10.88 -19.24
CA PRO A 94 -12.63 10.88 -20.67
C PRO A 94 -12.63 9.50 -21.33
N SER A 95 -11.85 8.55 -20.80
CA SER A 95 -11.81 7.16 -21.28
C SER A 95 -12.70 6.22 -20.47
N HIS A 96 -13.61 6.75 -19.66
CA HIS A 96 -14.63 6.02 -18.91
C HIS A 96 -14.12 4.81 -18.10
N TYR A 97 -12.98 4.96 -17.42
CA TYR A 97 -12.48 3.97 -16.45
C TYR A 97 -12.18 4.64 -15.10
N SER A 98 -12.13 3.84 -14.05
CA SER A 98 -11.62 4.27 -12.74
C SER A 98 -10.84 3.14 -12.09
N THR A 99 -9.95 3.50 -11.16
CA THR A 99 -8.97 2.58 -10.56
C THR A 99 -9.04 2.63 -9.04
N VAL A 100 -9.01 1.46 -8.41
CA VAL A 100 -8.82 1.28 -6.98
C VAL A 100 -7.63 0.37 -6.69
N LEU A 101 -6.80 0.77 -5.72
CA LEU A 101 -5.81 -0.12 -5.10
C LEU A 101 -6.41 -0.77 -3.85
N VAL A 102 -6.26 -2.08 -3.73
CA VAL A 102 -6.78 -2.86 -2.61
C VAL A 102 -5.60 -3.51 -1.92
N SER A 103 -5.30 -3.09 -0.68
CA SER A 103 -4.32 -3.81 0.14
C SER A 103 -4.81 -5.23 0.45
N GLU A 104 -3.93 -6.23 0.43
CA GLU A 104 -4.28 -7.64 0.67
C GLU A 104 -4.99 -7.88 2.03
N GLY A 105 -4.72 -7.02 3.03
CA GLY A 105 -5.37 -7.06 4.34
C GLY A 105 -6.63 -6.20 4.47
N ALA A 106 -7.10 -5.55 3.40
CA ALA A 106 -8.30 -4.73 3.44
C ALA A 106 -9.56 -5.57 3.70
N MET A 107 -10.57 -4.96 4.32
CA MET A 107 -11.86 -5.57 4.59
C MET A 107 -12.98 -4.57 4.33
N PHE A 108 -14.14 -5.02 3.87
CA PHE A 108 -15.35 -4.21 3.87
C PHE A 108 -16.30 -4.59 5.00
N GLU A 109 -17.20 -3.66 5.36
CA GLU A 109 -18.23 -3.87 6.38
C GLU A 109 -19.06 -5.13 6.08
N GLY A 110 -19.24 -6.00 7.07
CA GLY A 110 -19.93 -7.28 6.91
C GLY A 110 -19.07 -8.43 6.35
N GLY A 111 -17.83 -8.17 5.91
CA GLY A 111 -16.87 -9.20 5.51
C GLY A 111 -15.89 -9.62 6.62
N GLU A 112 -15.42 -10.86 6.57
CA GLU A 112 -14.29 -11.35 7.36
C GLU A 112 -12.97 -11.26 6.58
N MET A 113 -11.82 -11.36 7.27
CA MET A 113 -10.51 -11.39 6.61
C MET A 113 -10.39 -12.63 5.70
N VAL A 114 -9.95 -12.41 4.47
CA VAL A 114 -9.90 -13.44 3.43
C VAL A 114 -8.52 -14.07 3.41
N PHE A 115 -8.46 -15.36 3.73
CA PHE A 115 -7.24 -16.15 3.67
C PHE A 115 -7.24 -16.98 2.38
N GLU A 116 -6.24 -16.78 1.53
CA GLU A 116 -6.13 -17.42 0.21
C GLU A 116 -6.00 -18.96 0.35
N LYS A 117 -5.38 -19.44 1.45
CA LYS A 117 -5.36 -20.84 1.95
C LYS A 117 -5.05 -20.88 3.46
N GLU A 118 -5.62 -21.84 4.20
CA GLU A 118 -5.33 -22.10 5.64
C GLU A 118 -3.87 -22.52 5.94
N ALA A 119 -3.08 -22.82 4.90
CA ALA A 119 -1.68 -23.17 5.06
C ALA A 119 -0.88 -21.96 5.56
N ALA A 120 -0.50 -21.99 6.83
CA ALA A 120 0.54 -21.12 7.36
C ALA A 120 1.83 -21.33 6.55
N ASP A 121 2.53 -20.25 6.23
CA ASP A 121 3.89 -20.35 5.72
C ASP A 121 4.83 -20.95 6.79
N ALA A 122 6.09 -21.23 6.43
CA ALA A 122 7.09 -21.81 7.34
C ALA A 122 7.39 -20.95 8.59
N PHE A 123 6.82 -19.74 8.67
CA PHE A 123 6.97 -18.79 9.78
C PHE A 123 5.66 -18.59 10.57
N GLY A 124 4.60 -19.35 10.28
CA GLY A 124 3.33 -19.30 11.01
C GLY A 124 2.34 -18.25 10.50
N HIS A 125 2.63 -17.56 9.39
CA HIS A 125 1.72 -16.57 8.83
C HIS A 125 0.73 -17.20 7.85
N LYS A 126 -0.57 -17.00 8.08
CA LYS A 126 -1.62 -17.38 7.12
C LYS A 126 -1.44 -16.60 5.81
N LYS A 127 -1.60 -17.24 4.65
CA LYS A 127 -1.58 -16.55 3.35
C LYS A 127 -2.84 -15.69 3.20
N LEU A 128 -2.67 -14.37 3.19
CA LEU A 128 -3.71 -13.44 2.76
C LEU A 128 -3.67 -13.25 1.24
N GLY A 129 -4.83 -12.95 0.66
CA GLY A 129 -5.00 -12.73 -0.78
C GLY A 129 -6.42 -13.06 -1.24
N GLY A 130 -6.83 -12.48 -2.36
CA GLY A 130 -8.14 -12.73 -2.98
C GLY A 130 -9.23 -11.72 -2.58
N ILE A 131 -8.90 -10.74 -1.74
CA ILE A 131 -9.81 -9.62 -1.47
C ILE A 131 -10.09 -8.82 -2.75
N GLY A 132 -9.13 -8.76 -3.69
CA GLY A 132 -9.34 -8.13 -4.99
C GLY A 132 -10.44 -8.82 -5.80
N ASP A 133 -10.54 -10.15 -5.74
CA ASP A 133 -11.60 -10.91 -6.44
C ASP A 133 -12.98 -10.61 -5.84
N LEU A 134 -13.11 -10.68 -4.51
CA LEU A 134 -14.37 -10.37 -3.81
C LEU A 134 -14.81 -8.92 -4.03
N VAL A 135 -13.88 -7.98 -3.96
CA VAL A 135 -14.18 -6.57 -4.29
C VAL A 135 -14.64 -6.45 -5.74
N SER A 136 -14.00 -7.17 -6.68
CA SER A 136 -14.39 -7.14 -8.08
C SER A 136 -15.81 -7.66 -8.29
N GLU A 137 -16.16 -8.79 -7.67
CA GLU A 137 -17.51 -9.37 -7.73
C GLU A 137 -18.57 -8.40 -7.20
N GLU A 138 -18.35 -7.82 -6.02
CA GLU A 138 -19.28 -6.87 -5.40
C GLU A 138 -19.39 -5.56 -6.19
N LEU A 139 -18.28 -4.99 -6.66
CA LEU A 139 -18.30 -3.80 -7.52
C LEU A 139 -19.15 -4.04 -8.76
N THR A 140 -18.96 -5.20 -9.38
CA THR A 140 -19.71 -5.59 -10.57
C THR A 140 -21.20 -5.77 -10.27
N HIS A 141 -21.56 -6.43 -9.16
CA HIS A 141 -22.94 -6.64 -8.72
C HIS A 141 -23.66 -5.32 -8.38
N ILE A 142 -22.99 -4.40 -7.67
CA ILE A 142 -23.57 -3.13 -7.21
C ILE A 142 -23.57 -2.06 -8.32
N SER A 143 -22.67 -2.16 -9.30
CA SER A 143 -22.48 -1.15 -10.36
C SER A 143 -23.77 -0.68 -11.07
N PRO A 144 -24.79 -1.51 -11.36
CA PRO A 144 -26.01 -1.05 -12.01
C PRO A 144 -26.74 0.06 -11.24
N LYS A 145 -26.68 0.05 -9.91
CA LYS A 145 -27.31 1.05 -9.02
C LYS A 145 -26.81 2.48 -9.31
N TYR A 146 -25.56 2.62 -9.72
CA TYR A 146 -24.90 3.91 -9.95
C TYR A 146 -24.64 4.21 -11.43
N ASN A 147 -25.00 3.29 -12.34
CA ASN A 147 -24.70 3.37 -13.78
C ASN A 147 -25.94 3.14 -14.65
N ASN A 148 -27.10 3.69 -14.24
CA ASN A 148 -28.36 3.63 -14.99
C ASN A 148 -28.80 2.21 -15.36
N GLY A 149 -28.62 1.25 -14.45
CA GLY A 149 -28.93 -0.15 -14.70
C GLY A 149 -27.88 -0.92 -15.51
N LYS A 150 -26.82 -0.26 -16.00
CA LYS A 150 -25.74 -0.93 -16.74
C LYS A 150 -24.71 -1.51 -15.78
N LYS A 151 -24.43 -2.80 -15.94
CA LYS A 151 -23.34 -3.51 -15.28
C LYS A 151 -21.98 -3.03 -15.82
N ILE A 152 -21.05 -2.75 -14.92
CA ILE A 152 -19.67 -2.41 -15.25
C ILE A 152 -18.78 -3.60 -14.87
N GLU A 153 -18.08 -4.12 -15.88
CA GLU A 153 -17.11 -5.20 -15.71
C GLU A 153 -15.82 -4.67 -15.10
N VAL A 154 -15.07 -5.55 -14.44
CA VAL A 154 -13.83 -5.24 -13.73
C VAL A 154 -12.64 -5.89 -14.42
N ILE A 155 -11.51 -5.17 -14.48
CA ILE A 155 -10.19 -5.76 -14.68
C ILE A 155 -9.59 -5.93 -13.29
N ASN A 156 -9.44 -7.18 -12.85
CA ASN A 156 -8.78 -7.50 -11.60
C ASN A 156 -7.35 -7.99 -11.89
N GLN A 157 -6.37 -7.45 -11.17
CA GLN A 157 -4.99 -7.94 -11.22
C GLN A 157 -4.37 -7.95 -9.83
N LYS A 158 -3.89 -9.12 -9.42
CA LYS A 158 -3.00 -9.25 -8.26
C LYS A 158 -1.58 -8.92 -8.68
N LEU A 159 -0.99 -7.88 -8.10
CA LEU A 159 0.38 -7.48 -8.44
C LEU A 159 1.41 -8.40 -7.79
N GLY A 160 1.23 -8.75 -6.51
CA GLY A 160 2.00 -9.78 -5.80
C GLY A 160 3.50 -9.77 -6.14
N TYR A 161 4.01 -10.85 -6.73
CA TYR A 161 5.43 -10.98 -7.05
C TYR A 161 5.98 -9.94 -8.03
N LEU A 162 5.15 -9.31 -8.87
CA LEU A 162 5.58 -8.32 -9.87
C LEU A 162 6.19 -7.07 -9.24
N VAL A 163 5.78 -6.74 -8.00
CA VAL A 163 6.30 -5.58 -7.25
C VAL A 163 7.35 -5.98 -6.22
N ARG A 164 7.68 -7.28 -6.12
CA ARG A 164 8.72 -7.85 -5.23
C ARG A 164 9.97 -8.30 -5.98
N CYS A 165 9.99 -8.21 -7.31
CA CYS A 165 11.07 -8.70 -8.15
C CYS A 165 11.70 -7.60 -9.02
N GLY A 166 12.83 -7.93 -9.62
CA GLY A 166 13.56 -7.07 -10.57
C GLY A 166 14.43 -6.00 -9.89
N ASP A 167 14.93 -5.08 -10.71
CA ASP A 167 15.91 -4.08 -10.27
C ASP A 167 15.32 -3.07 -9.27
N PRO A 168 16.12 -2.64 -8.27
CA PRO A 168 15.72 -1.61 -7.32
C PRO A 168 15.63 -0.25 -8.01
N ASP A 169 14.78 0.62 -7.47
CA ASP A 169 14.79 2.03 -7.87
C ASP A 169 15.94 2.82 -7.21
N ALA A 170 16.00 4.12 -7.46
CA ALA A 170 17.08 4.97 -6.96
C ALA A 170 17.17 4.97 -5.41
N ILE A 171 16.05 5.06 -4.71
CA ILE A 171 16.05 5.11 -3.24
C ILE A 171 16.44 3.75 -2.67
N ASP A 172 15.89 2.66 -3.22
CA ASP A 172 16.26 1.30 -2.85
C ASP A 172 17.66 0.89 -3.32
N SER A 173 18.35 1.71 -4.12
CA SER A 173 19.77 1.54 -4.42
C SER A 173 20.66 2.30 -3.42
N ILE A 174 20.22 3.46 -2.95
CA ILE A 174 21.00 4.35 -2.07
C ILE A 174 20.88 3.93 -0.60
N VAL A 175 19.65 3.69 -0.11
CA VAL A 175 19.41 3.45 1.32
C VAL A 175 20.08 2.17 1.81
N PRO A 176 20.04 1.03 1.09
CA PRO A 176 20.76 -0.17 1.53
C PRO A 176 22.27 0.03 1.66
N MET A 177 22.87 0.87 0.80
CA MET A 177 24.28 1.23 0.89
C MET A 177 24.58 1.96 2.21
N ALA A 178 23.76 2.97 2.57
CA ALA A 178 23.91 3.69 3.83
C ALA A 178 23.66 2.79 5.05
N TYR A 179 22.58 2.00 5.03
CA TYR A 179 22.25 1.05 6.09
C TYR A 179 23.34 -0.01 6.30
N GLY A 180 23.92 -0.52 5.20
CA GLY A 180 25.02 -1.49 5.26
C GLY A 180 26.27 -0.92 5.92
N ASN A 181 26.66 0.32 5.56
CA ASN A 181 27.82 0.99 6.17
C ASN A 181 27.59 1.25 7.66
N LEU A 182 26.44 1.80 8.05
CA LEU A 182 26.11 2.03 9.47
C LEU A 182 26.09 0.73 10.27
N ALA A 183 25.56 -0.34 9.67
CA ALA A 183 25.55 -1.64 10.33
C ALA A 183 26.98 -2.18 10.53
N LEU A 184 27.86 -1.99 9.54
CA LEU A 184 29.27 -2.37 9.65
C LEU A 184 30.00 -1.55 10.72
N ASP A 185 29.80 -0.24 10.76
CA ASP A 185 30.40 0.64 11.78
C ASP A 185 30.01 0.21 13.20
N LEU A 186 28.74 -0.12 13.41
CA LEU A 186 28.25 -0.64 14.70
C LEU A 186 28.91 -1.98 15.05
N ILE A 187 29.08 -2.87 14.08
CA ILE A 187 29.74 -4.17 14.28
C ILE A 187 31.22 -3.98 14.64
N LEU A 188 31.94 -3.14 13.91
CA LEU A 188 33.35 -2.82 14.18
C LEU A 188 33.52 -2.16 15.55
N GLY A 189 32.58 -1.31 15.95
CA GLY A 189 32.48 -0.72 17.28
C GLY A 189 32.06 -1.70 18.40
N LYS A 190 31.83 -2.98 18.08
CA LYS A 190 31.32 -4.03 19.01
C LYS A 190 29.98 -3.64 19.67
N ILE A 191 29.16 -2.87 18.98
CA ILE A 191 27.84 -2.46 19.44
C ILE A 191 26.81 -3.49 18.95
N HIS A 192 25.99 -3.99 19.87
CA HIS A 192 24.99 -5.04 19.62
C HIS A 192 23.58 -4.57 19.98
N GLY A 193 22.56 -5.32 19.57
CA GLY A 193 21.16 -5.00 19.91
C GLY A 193 20.62 -3.71 19.27
N ARG A 194 21.20 -3.28 18.14
CA ARG A 194 20.78 -2.06 17.41
C ARG A 194 20.13 -2.39 16.08
N LEU A 195 19.19 -1.57 15.64
CA LEU A 195 18.58 -1.52 14.30
C LEU A 195 19.01 -0.22 13.62
N VAL A 196 19.50 -0.28 12.38
CA VAL A 196 19.72 0.93 11.56
C VAL A 196 18.39 1.45 11.01
N VAL A 197 18.21 2.77 11.00
CA VAL A 197 16.93 3.41 10.69
C VAL A 197 17.13 4.68 9.88
N LEU A 198 16.07 5.11 9.20
CA LEU A 198 15.92 6.46 8.67
C LEU A 198 14.85 7.14 9.52
N LYS A 199 15.14 8.29 10.12
CA LYS A 199 14.16 9.04 10.92
C LYS A 199 14.25 10.53 10.60
N ASN A 200 13.13 11.14 10.25
CA ASN A 200 13.04 12.53 9.81
C ASN A 200 14.03 12.85 8.68
N GLY A 201 14.18 11.92 7.74
CA GLY A 201 15.13 12.06 6.61
C GLY A 201 16.61 11.98 6.99
N ARG A 202 16.94 11.51 8.19
CA ARG A 202 18.33 11.31 8.66
C ARG A 202 18.59 9.86 8.99
N TYR A 203 19.78 9.38 8.67
CA TYR A 203 20.19 8.03 9.05
C TYR A 203 20.64 7.99 10.51
N ASP A 204 20.20 6.95 11.23
CA ASP A 204 20.55 6.73 12.63
C ASP A 204 20.45 5.23 12.97
N ASN A 205 20.53 4.89 14.26
CA ASN A 205 20.27 3.56 14.79
C ASN A 205 19.54 3.65 16.14
N MET A 206 18.76 2.62 16.49
CA MET A 206 17.99 2.55 17.72
C MET A 206 18.07 1.16 18.38
N PRO A 207 17.68 1.00 19.66
CA PRO A 207 17.57 -0.33 20.27
C PRO A 207 16.60 -1.21 19.48
N ILE A 208 17.00 -2.44 19.16
CA ILE A 208 16.20 -3.34 18.31
C ILE A 208 14.87 -3.74 18.96
N ASP A 209 14.79 -3.74 20.29
CA ASP A 209 13.58 -4.10 21.04
C ASP A 209 12.42 -3.11 20.79
N THR A 210 12.74 -1.89 20.34
CA THR A 210 11.75 -0.87 19.91
C THR A 210 10.85 -1.38 18.78
N VAL A 211 11.31 -2.32 17.96
CA VAL A 211 10.50 -2.90 16.87
C VAL A 211 9.33 -3.72 17.39
N THR A 212 9.44 -4.27 18.61
CA THR A 212 8.43 -5.15 19.19
C THR A 212 7.40 -4.42 20.05
N SER A 213 7.65 -3.15 20.39
CA SER A 213 6.83 -2.41 21.35
C SER A 213 5.60 -1.76 20.74
N THR A 214 5.61 -1.43 19.46
CA THR A 214 4.52 -0.72 18.77
C THR A 214 4.23 -1.33 17.41
N LYS A 215 3.10 -0.92 16.80
CA LYS A 215 2.78 -1.22 15.40
C LYS A 215 2.85 0.07 14.60
N LYS A 216 3.49 0.01 13.44
CA LYS A 216 3.51 1.12 12.50
C LYS A 216 2.41 0.92 11.45
N VAL A 217 1.39 1.76 11.52
CA VAL A 217 0.19 1.70 10.66
C VAL A 217 -0.19 3.09 10.17
N VAL A 218 -1.03 3.17 9.15
CA VAL A 218 -1.53 4.46 8.63
C VAL A 218 -2.36 5.17 9.71
N ASN A 219 -1.98 6.41 10.04
CA ASN A 219 -2.82 7.29 10.84
C ASN A 219 -4.02 7.76 10.00
N ILE A 220 -5.18 7.14 10.20
CA ILE A 220 -6.39 7.45 9.44
C ILE A 220 -6.77 8.93 9.56
N LYS A 221 -6.79 9.47 10.77
CA LYS A 221 -7.24 10.85 11.02
C LYS A 221 -6.39 11.88 10.28
N GLU A 222 -5.11 11.61 10.14
CA GLU A 222 -4.17 12.54 9.52
C GLU A 222 -3.97 12.32 8.01
N HIS A 223 -4.08 11.08 7.56
CA HIS A 223 -3.62 10.71 6.21
C HIS A 223 -4.71 10.14 5.31
N TYR A 224 -5.83 9.63 5.83
CA TYR A 224 -6.81 8.90 5.05
C TYR A 224 -8.25 9.43 5.20
N SER A 225 -8.85 9.83 4.08
CA SER A 225 -10.27 10.19 4.06
C SER A 225 -11.12 8.93 3.96
N THR A 226 -11.79 8.56 5.05
CA THR A 226 -12.73 7.42 5.09
C THR A 226 -13.96 7.65 4.19
N GLU A 227 -14.41 8.90 4.05
CA GLU A 227 -15.55 9.25 3.20
C GLU A 227 -15.24 9.15 1.70
N ARG A 228 -13.99 9.48 1.32
CA ARG A 228 -13.53 9.52 -0.07
C ARG A 228 -12.67 8.34 -0.46
N LEU A 229 -12.32 7.45 0.47
CA LEU A 229 -11.47 6.28 0.30
C LEU A 229 -10.17 6.58 -0.45
N ARG A 230 -9.43 7.59 0.01
CA ARG A 230 -8.17 8.04 -0.59
C ARG A 230 -7.36 8.90 0.39
N PRO A 231 -6.07 9.16 0.13
CA PRO A 231 -5.26 10.00 1.00
C PRO A 231 -5.72 11.47 1.06
N HIS A 232 -5.37 12.17 2.15
CA HIS A 232 -5.51 13.62 2.25
C HIS A 232 -4.41 14.36 1.47
N TYR A 233 -4.76 15.48 0.83
CA TYR A 233 -3.86 16.27 -0.04
C TYR A 233 -3.61 17.71 0.46
N ALA A 234 -4.03 18.05 1.69
CA ALA A 234 -4.27 19.45 2.08
C ALA A 234 -3.01 20.25 2.46
N SER A 235 -1.96 19.63 3.04
CA SER A 235 -0.70 20.32 3.31
C SER A 235 0.48 19.35 3.45
N PHE A 236 1.61 19.74 2.86
CA PHE A 236 2.89 19.02 2.89
C PHE A 236 4.00 19.83 3.57
N GLU A 237 3.68 21.03 4.06
CA GLU A 237 4.67 21.91 4.67
C GLU A 237 5.34 21.24 5.88
N MET A 238 6.68 21.29 5.92
CA MET A 238 7.53 20.71 6.96
C MET A 238 7.34 19.20 7.19
N ARG A 239 6.73 18.49 6.25
CA ARG A 239 6.58 17.04 6.32
C ARG A 239 7.80 16.33 5.71
N PRO A 240 8.22 15.19 6.28
CA PRO A 240 9.29 14.38 5.71
C PRO A 240 8.90 13.85 4.33
N LEU A 241 9.90 13.48 3.51
CA LEU A 241 9.71 12.96 2.15
C LEU A 241 8.67 11.81 2.12
N PHE A 242 8.78 10.89 3.07
CA PHE A 242 7.77 9.85 3.26
C PHE A 242 6.67 10.30 4.21
N ILE A 243 5.87 11.26 3.73
CA ILE A 243 4.83 12.02 4.46
C ILE A 243 3.97 11.16 5.40
N MET A 244 3.58 9.97 4.97
CA MET A 244 2.62 9.10 5.68
C MET A 244 3.28 7.98 6.47
N THR A 245 4.56 7.70 6.21
CA THR A 245 5.27 6.57 6.84
C THR A 245 6.28 7.01 7.87
N SER A 246 6.39 8.32 8.11
CA SER A 246 7.29 8.86 9.12
C SER A 246 6.54 9.03 10.44
N GLU A 247 7.11 8.51 11.52
CA GLU A 247 6.51 8.66 12.85
C GLU A 247 6.93 10.03 13.41
N MET A 248 5.99 10.97 13.47
CA MET A 248 6.19 12.22 14.22
C MET A 248 6.27 11.86 15.71
N GLY A 249 7.44 12.14 16.30
CA GLY A 249 7.78 11.79 17.68
C GLY A 249 7.05 12.60 18.73
#